data_AF-A0A2G6H265-F1
#
_entry.id   AF-A0A2G6H265-F1
#
_cell.length_a   1.000
_cell.length_b   1.000
_cell.length_c   1.000
_cell.angle_alpha   90.00
_cell.angle_beta   90.00
_cell.angle_gamma   90.00
#
_symmetry.space_group_name_H-M   'P 1'
#
loop_
_entity.id
_entity.type
_entity.pdbx_description
1 polymer ?
#
loop_
_entity_poly.entity_id
_entity_poly.type
_entity_poly.pdbx_seq_one_letter_code
_entity_poly.pdbx_strand_id
1 'polypeptide(L)'
;MNRYTVLFVSTLLLRCIAGAVQLLAQSQGPFPPDSPDCRYLDDYRYLDSLEERNFYECLKYCPVGRRSSFSFGGESRFLYLNFSHYQLTDKQEDPNGYVLQRYLLHGDFRYGNWFRVFSQFQYTDSHWRTGGSLLIDHDALELHQLFIGLSAELGGSILQLNMGRREYSFGNQRWLSAREGPNTRISFDGLNLKLKSGFVLDFFLLAPVALGPESFDARADWNQKRIGFHFNKPSRSQNHELNLYGLWFETITSRPNSGAIPRKAALGLRDVLTGKSYEIDAEIMLQFARVRGRLMHAYLAGINASYLPPLAKERVLRSGWMHSIPADVAVKTG
;
A
#
# COMPACT_ATOMS: atom_id res chain seq x y z
N MET A 1 16.50 -33.81 27.95
CA MET A 1 15.94 -33.71 26.58
C MET A 1 16.64 -32.59 25.85
N ASN A 2 17.28 -32.90 24.72
CA ASN A 2 18.51 -32.28 24.26
C ASN A 2 18.30 -31.05 23.36
N ARG A 3 18.99 -29.94 23.68
CA ARG A 3 19.03 -28.67 22.91
C ARG A 3 19.58 -28.82 21.48
N TYR A 4 20.19 -29.96 21.15
CA TYR A 4 20.74 -30.25 19.84
C TYR A 4 19.71 -30.70 18.80
N THR A 5 18.55 -31.22 19.23
CA THR A 5 17.50 -31.70 18.30
C THR A 5 16.72 -30.54 17.66
N VAL A 6 16.59 -29.41 18.36
CA VAL A 6 15.89 -28.22 17.84
C VAL A 6 16.73 -27.47 16.79
N LEU A 7 18.06 -27.43 16.95
CA LEU A 7 18.97 -26.79 16.00
C LEU A 7 19.13 -27.56 14.68
N PHE A 8 18.97 -28.89 14.71
CA PHE A 8 19.05 -29.73 13.51
C PHE A 8 17.77 -29.67 12.68
N VAL A 9 16.60 -29.53 13.31
CA VAL A 9 15.32 -29.39 12.60
C VAL A 9 15.19 -28.02 11.94
N SER A 10 15.70 -26.95 12.58
CA SER A 10 15.66 -25.59 12.00
C SER A 10 16.59 -25.41 10.79
N THR A 11 17.77 -26.03 10.81
CA THR A 11 18.72 -25.98 9.68
C THR A 11 18.26 -26.84 8.49
N LEU A 12 17.54 -27.94 8.74
CA LEU A 12 16.94 -28.75 7.68
C LEU A 12 15.76 -28.01 7.00
N LEU A 13 14.90 -27.34 7.78
CA LEU A 13 13.80 -26.51 7.27
C LEU A 13 14.32 -25.33 6.44
N LEU A 14 15.36 -24.63 6.88
CA LEU A 14 15.98 -23.55 6.09
C LEU A 14 16.61 -24.06 4.78
N ARG A 15 17.20 -25.27 4.76
CA ARG A 15 17.75 -25.87 3.55
C ARG A 15 16.67 -26.36 2.58
N CYS A 16 15.55 -26.87 3.08
CA CYS A 16 14.40 -27.23 2.25
C CYS A 16 13.73 -25.99 1.63
N ILE A 17 13.62 -24.88 2.37
CA ILE A 17 13.11 -23.61 1.84
C ILE A 17 14.08 -23.02 0.80
N ALA A 18 15.39 -23.03 1.06
CA ALA A 18 16.39 -22.55 0.09
C ALA A 18 16.46 -23.41 -1.18
N GLY A 19 16.31 -24.73 -1.07
CA GLY A 19 16.26 -25.65 -2.21
C GLY A 19 15.00 -25.47 -3.06
N ALA A 20 13.85 -25.21 -2.44
CA ALA A 20 12.60 -24.92 -3.15
C ALA A 20 12.67 -23.57 -3.89
N VAL A 21 13.33 -22.56 -3.31
CA VAL A 21 13.57 -21.25 -3.96
C VAL A 21 14.50 -21.38 -5.17
N GLN A 22 15.52 -22.25 -5.13
CA GLN A 22 16.42 -22.49 -6.26
C GLN A 22 15.74 -23.22 -7.42
N LEU A 23 14.82 -24.15 -7.16
CA LEU A 23 14.02 -24.81 -8.20
C LEU A 23 12.97 -23.86 -8.83
N LEU A 24 12.39 -22.95 -8.05
CA LEU A 24 11.46 -21.93 -8.57
C LEU A 24 12.18 -20.82 -9.34
N ALA A 25 13.45 -20.55 -9.05
CA ALA A 25 14.27 -19.57 -9.78
C ALA A 25 14.67 -20.03 -11.20
N GLN A 26 14.50 -21.31 -11.54
CA GLN A 26 14.81 -21.85 -12.87
C GLN A 26 13.64 -21.80 -13.86
N SER A 27 12.41 -21.44 -13.45
CA SER A 27 11.33 -21.18 -14.40
C SER A 27 11.43 -19.73 -14.90
N GLN A 28 12.31 -19.48 -15.86
CA GLN A 28 12.29 -18.24 -16.66
C GLN A 28 11.10 -18.26 -17.64
N GLY A 29 9.88 -18.25 -17.09
CA GLY A 29 8.74 -17.69 -17.80
C GLY A 29 8.85 -16.15 -17.80
N PRO A 30 8.12 -15.44 -18.67
CA PRO A 30 8.05 -13.99 -18.60
C PRO A 30 7.60 -13.61 -17.19
N PHE A 31 8.44 -12.88 -16.44
CA PHE A 31 8.02 -12.23 -15.21
C PHE A 31 6.73 -11.45 -15.52
N PRO A 32 5.67 -11.58 -14.70
CA PRO A 32 4.47 -10.79 -14.92
C PRO A 32 4.84 -9.31 -15.01
N PRO A 33 4.19 -8.52 -15.89
CA PRO A 33 4.36 -7.08 -15.91
C PRO A 33 4.15 -6.51 -14.50
N ASP A 34 5.02 -5.58 -14.11
CA ASP A 34 5.08 -4.84 -12.85
C ASP A 34 3.99 -5.22 -11.82
N SER A 35 4.36 -6.04 -10.83
CA SER A 35 3.45 -6.40 -9.75
C SER A 35 2.94 -5.12 -9.06
N PRO A 36 1.61 -4.95 -8.91
CA PRO A 36 1.07 -3.76 -8.27
C PRO A 36 1.46 -3.70 -6.79
N ASP A 37 1.55 -2.48 -6.25
CA ASP A 37 1.85 -2.25 -4.84
C ASP A 37 0.84 -2.93 -3.91
N CYS A 38 -0.45 -2.91 -4.26
CA CYS A 38 -1.48 -3.63 -3.51
C CYS A 38 -1.76 -5.00 -4.14
N ARG A 39 -1.54 -6.09 -3.40
CA ARG A 39 -1.65 -7.47 -3.91
C ARG A 39 -3.05 -7.87 -4.37
N TYR A 40 -4.10 -7.21 -3.88
CA TYR A 40 -5.44 -7.44 -4.39
C TYR A 40 -5.66 -6.92 -5.82
N LEU A 41 -4.72 -6.15 -6.39
CA LEU A 41 -4.79 -5.68 -7.77
C LEU A 41 -4.21 -6.70 -8.76
N ASP A 42 -3.52 -7.74 -8.27
CA ASP A 42 -3.05 -8.85 -9.09
C ASP A 42 -4.22 -9.45 -9.90
N ASP A 43 -4.00 -9.62 -11.21
CA ASP A 43 -4.99 -10.17 -12.13
C ASP A 43 -4.34 -11.17 -13.11
N TYR A 44 -4.44 -12.45 -12.75
CA TYR A 44 -3.90 -13.57 -13.52
C TYR A 44 -4.94 -14.26 -14.41
N ARG A 45 -6.09 -13.63 -14.68
CA ARG A 45 -7.16 -14.25 -15.51
C ARG A 45 -6.71 -14.57 -16.93
N TYR A 46 -5.68 -13.92 -17.43
CA TYR A 46 -5.09 -14.24 -18.74
C TYR A 46 -4.48 -15.65 -18.79
N LEU A 47 -4.15 -16.26 -17.63
CA LEU A 47 -3.67 -17.64 -17.58
C LEU A 47 -4.75 -18.65 -17.97
N ASP A 48 -6.03 -18.27 -17.95
CA ASP A 48 -7.12 -19.16 -18.35
C ASP A 48 -6.98 -19.63 -19.80
N SER A 49 -6.41 -18.79 -20.68
CA SER A 49 -6.22 -19.12 -22.10
C SER A 49 -5.00 -20.00 -22.38
N LEU A 50 -4.15 -20.28 -21.39
CA LEU A 50 -2.97 -21.12 -21.58
C LEU A 50 -3.35 -22.60 -21.51
N GLU A 51 -2.96 -23.37 -22.53
CA GLU A 51 -3.16 -24.82 -22.61
C GLU A 51 -2.30 -25.57 -21.58
N GLU A 52 -1.04 -25.14 -21.43
CA GLU A 52 -0.11 -25.69 -20.44
C GLU A 52 0.29 -24.59 -19.45
N ARG A 53 0.32 -24.95 -18.17
CA ARG A 53 0.69 -24.06 -17.06
C ARG A 53 1.73 -24.74 -16.20
N ASN A 54 2.77 -24.02 -15.83
CA ASN A 54 3.73 -24.49 -14.84
C ASN A 54 3.14 -24.44 -13.41
N PHE A 55 3.86 -24.97 -12.43
CA PHE A 55 3.40 -25.00 -11.04
C PHE A 55 3.04 -23.61 -10.48
N TYR A 56 3.85 -22.59 -10.80
CA TYR A 56 3.61 -21.22 -10.35
C TYR A 56 2.35 -20.62 -10.98
N GLU A 57 2.16 -20.81 -12.29
CA GLU A 57 0.97 -20.35 -13.01
C GLU A 57 -0.30 -21.05 -12.51
N CYS A 58 -0.23 -22.34 -12.20
CA CYS A 58 -1.31 -23.06 -11.53
C CYS A 58 -1.62 -22.43 -10.17
N LEU A 59 -0.62 -22.11 -9.35
CA LEU A 59 -0.83 -21.44 -8.07
C LEU A 59 -1.46 -20.05 -8.23
N LYS A 60 -1.05 -19.30 -9.27
CA LYS A 60 -1.59 -17.97 -9.60
C LYS A 60 -2.98 -18.02 -10.23
N TYR A 61 -3.39 -19.13 -10.81
CA TYR A 61 -4.72 -19.32 -11.37
C TYR A 61 -5.14 -20.80 -11.33
N CYS A 62 -5.89 -21.16 -10.29
CA CYS A 62 -6.54 -22.45 -10.09
C CYS A 62 -8.01 -22.38 -10.53
N PRO A 63 -8.39 -22.77 -11.75
CA PRO A 63 -9.79 -22.81 -12.15
C PRO A 63 -10.53 -23.88 -11.36
N VAL A 64 -11.73 -23.55 -10.89
CA VAL A 64 -12.66 -24.47 -10.21
C VAL A 64 -13.97 -24.44 -10.95
N GLY A 65 -14.29 -25.51 -11.67
CA GLY A 65 -15.44 -25.53 -12.58
C GLY A 65 -15.29 -24.52 -13.73
N ARG A 66 -16.41 -24.04 -14.26
CA ARG A 66 -16.43 -23.18 -15.46
C ARG A 66 -16.41 -21.67 -15.18
N ARG A 67 -16.66 -21.25 -13.94
CA ARG A 67 -16.88 -19.85 -13.59
C ARG A 67 -16.08 -19.38 -12.38
N SER A 68 -15.45 -20.28 -11.64
CA SER A 68 -14.70 -19.91 -10.45
C SER A 68 -13.21 -20.11 -10.63
N SER A 69 -12.43 -19.31 -9.93
CA SER A 69 -10.98 -19.47 -9.85
C SER A 69 -10.48 -19.06 -8.48
N PHE A 70 -9.46 -19.76 -8.01
CA PHE A 70 -8.62 -19.31 -6.90
C PHE A 70 -7.28 -18.81 -7.43
N SER A 71 -6.68 -17.85 -6.72
CA SER A 71 -5.30 -17.41 -6.91
C SER A 71 -4.65 -17.29 -5.55
N PHE A 72 -3.39 -17.72 -5.44
CA PHE A 72 -2.62 -17.62 -4.21
C PHE A 72 -1.33 -16.87 -4.45
N GLY A 73 -0.82 -16.22 -3.42
CA GLY A 73 0.45 -15.53 -3.50
C GLY A 73 0.95 -15.06 -2.17
N GLY A 74 2.16 -14.54 -2.18
CA GLY A 74 2.75 -13.96 -1.00
C GLY A 74 3.91 -13.05 -1.32
N GLU A 75 4.38 -12.38 -0.28
CA GLU A 75 5.56 -11.53 -0.28
C GLU A 75 6.40 -11.91 0.93
N SER A 76 7.72 -11.94 0.74
CA SER A 76 8.68 -12.02 1.82
C SER A 76 9.67 -10.88 1.63
N ARG A 77 9.83 -10.05 2.66
CA ARG A 77 10.79 -8.94 2.63
C ARG A 77 11.71 -9.04 3.84
N PHE A 78 13.00 -8.93 3.57
CA PHE A 78 14.06 -8.85 4.57
C PHE A 78 14.83 -7.56 4.34
N LEU A 79 15.01 -6.76 5.39
CA LEU A 79 15.74 -5.50 5.29
C LEU A 79 16.64 -5.33 6.51
N TYR A 80 17.94 -5.19 6.28
CA TYR A 80 18.88 -4.76 7.29
C TYR A 80 19.02 -3.25 7.24
N LEU A 81 18.83 -2.59 8.37
CA LEU A 81 18.99 -1.16 8.52
C LEU A 81 20.10 -0.87 9.52
N ASN A 82 21.02 0.01 9.14
CA ASN A 82 22.02 0.56 10.02
C ASN A 82 21.99 2.09 9.87
N PHE A 83 21.77 2.78 10.97
CA PHE A 83 21.75 4.24 11.01
C PHE A 83 22.93 4.74 11.82
N SER A 84 23.51 5.83 11.37
CA SER A 84 24.47 6.62 12.13
C SER A 84 24.01 8.07 12.20
N HIS A 85 24.16 8.69 13.34
CA HIS A 85 23.73 10.04 13.71
C HIS A 85 22.22 10.30 13.44
N TYR A 86 21.34 9.33 13.71
CA TYR A 86 19.89 9.40 13.42
C TYR A 86 19.19 10.53 14.17
N GLN A 87 19.58 10.79 15.43
CA GLN A 87 18.98 11.87 16.23
C GLN A 87 19.62 13.24 15.95
N LEU A 88 20.65 13.30 15.09
CA LEU A 88 21.43 14.52 14.82
C LEU A 88 21.96 15.18 16.11
N THR A 89 22.28 14.37 17.12
CA THR A 89 22.83 14.81 18.41
C THR A 89 24.24 14.27 18.62
N ASP A 90 25.02 14.96 19.43
CA ASP A 90 26.37 14.54 19.84
C ASP A 90 26.38 13.36 20.85
N LYS A 91 25.22 12.77 21.19
CA LYS A 91 25.14 11.62 22.07
C LYS A 91 25.66 10.37 21.37
N GLN A 92 26.41 9.56 22.11
CA GLN A 92 26.85 8.25 21.64
C GLN A 92 25.63 7.39 21.27
N GLU A 93 25.61 6.92 20.04
CA GLU A 93 24.52 6.10 19.52
C GLU A 93 24.66 4.65 19.93
N ASP A 94 23.52 3.95 19.95
CA ASP A 94 23.53 2.50 19.99
C ASP A 94 24.14 1.96 18.69
N PRO A 95 25.24 1.19 18.74
CA PRO A 95 26.03 0.79 17.57
C PRO A 95 25.36 -0.28 16.69
N ASN A 96 24.07 -0.58 16.90
CA ASN A 96 23.46 -1.79 16.39
C ASN A 96 22.48 -1.49 15.24
N GLY A 97 22.79 -2.08 14.09
CA GLY A 97 21.79 -2.27 13.05
C GLY A 97 20.72 -3.26 13.48
N TYR A 98 19.55 -3.20 12.84
CA TYR A 98 18.42 -4.07 13.10
C TYR A 98 17.88 -4.66 11.81
N VAL A 99 17.16 -5.77 11.92
CA VAL A 99 16.56 -6.46 10.78
C VAL A 99 15.05 -6.39 10.87
N LEU A 100 14.44 -6.04 9.76
CA LEU A 100 13.01 -6.08 9.54
C LEU A 100 12.66 -7.29 8.69
N GLN A 101 11.62 -8.00 9.10
CA GLN A 101 11.02 -9.11 8.35
C GLN A 101 9.54 -8.81 8.11
N ARG A 102 9.06 -9.08 6.90
CA ARG A 102 7.64 -9.06 6.56
C ARG A 102 7.29 -10.28 5.74
N TYR A 103 6.18 -10.92 6.10
CA TYR A 103 5.54 -11.94 5.31
C TYR A 103 4.08 -11.54 5.03
N LEU A 104 3.68 -11.56 3.77
CA LEU A 104 2.30 -11.45 3.35
C LEU A 104 1.89 -12.74 2.66
N LEU A 105 0.75 -13.31 3.02
CA LEU A 105 0.19 -14.50 2.36
C LEU A 105 -1.27 -14.22 2.01
N HIS A 106 -1.66 -14.42 0.76
CA HIS A 106 -3.00 -14.10 0.29
C HIS A 106 -3.63 -15.16 -0.59
N GLY A 107 -4.96 -15.11 -0.63
CA GLY A 107 -5.83 -15.86 -1.51
C GLY A 107 -6.89 -14.96 -2.12
N ASP A 108 -7.21 -15.19 -3.39
CA ASP A 108 -8.24 -14.49 -4.15
C ASP A 108 -9.18 -15.51 -4.77
N PHE A 109 -10.45 -15.47 -4.39
CA PHE A 109 -11.51 -16.25 -4.98
C PHE A 109 -12.37 -15.36 -5.87
N ARG A 110 -12.62 -15.81 -7.09
CA ARG A 110 -13.51 -15.12 -8.05
C ARG A 110 -14.58 -16.07 -8.54
N TYR A 111 -15.79 -15.56 -8.71
CA TYR A 111 -16.89 -16.26 -9.34
C TYR A 111 -17.53 -15.38 -10.43
N GLY A 112 -17.33 -15.80 -11.68
CA GLY A 112 -17.63 -15.02 -12.87
C GLY A 112 -16.91 -13.68 -12.88
N ASN A 113 -17.50 -12.72 -13.57
CA ASN A 113 -17.01 -11.33 -13.60
C ASN A 113 -17.64 -10.44 -12.52
N TRP A 114 -18.50 -10.98 -11.65
CA TRP A 114 -19.37 -10.19 -10.78
C TRP A 114 -19.10 -10.37 -9.28
N PHE A 115 -18.46 -11.46 -8.83
CA PHE A 115 -18.20 -11.72 -7.41
C PHE A 115 -16.73 -12.02 -7.14
N ARG A 116 -16.20 -11.48 -6.05
CA ARG A 116 -14.84 -11.70 -5.58
C ARG A 116 -14.78 -11.70 -4.05
N VAL A 117 -13.95 -12.58 -3.48
CA VAL A 117 -13.51 -12.52 -2.08
C VAL A 117 -11.98 -12.54 -2.08
N PHE A 118 -11.36 -11.62 -1.36
CA PHE A 118 -9.90 -11.59 -1.19
C PHE A 118 -9.56 -11.59 0.28
N SER A 119 -8.56 -12.38 0.66
CA SER A 119 -8.03 -12.46 2.02
C SER A 119 -6.51 -12.41 2.01
N GLN A 120 -5.91 -11.69 2.96
CA GLN A 120 -4.46 -11.63 3.15
C GLN A 120 -4.11 -11.60 4.63
N PHE A 121 -3.14 -12.43 5.01
CA PHE A 121 -2.47 -12.40 6.31
C PHE A 121 -1.17 -11.60 6.22
N GLN A 122 -0.86 -10.86 7.28
CA GLN A 122 0.39 -10.13 7.47
C GLN A 122 1.07 -10.62 8.73
N TYR A 123 2.39 -10.75 8.68
CA TYR A 123 3.25 -10.87 9.85
C TYR A 123 4.45 -9.97 9.64
N THR A 124 4.78 -9.15 10.62
CA THR A 124 5.97 -8.29 10.58
C THR A 124 6.71 -8.32 11.90
N ASP A 125 8.03 -8.28 11.81
CA ASP A 125 8.87 -8.35 12.99
C ASP A 125 10.15 -7.57 12.85
N SER A 126 10.68 -7.16 14.00
CA SER A 126 11.91 -6.38 14.12
C SER A 126 12.84 -7.05 15.11
N HIS A 127 14.05 -7.34 14.66
CA HIS A 127 15.06 -8.06 15.43
C HIS A 127 16.24 -7.14 15.74
N TRP A 128 16.73 -7.21 16.97
CA TRP A 128 17.92 -6.49 17.46
C TRP A 128 17.80 -4.96 17.49
N ARG A 129 16.59 -4.43 17.33
CA ARG A 129 16.33 -2.99 17.44
C ARG A 129 16.53 -2.52 18.88
N THR A 130 17.48 -1.62 19.10
CA THR A 130 17.66 -1.01 20.41
C THR A 130 16.46 -0.14 20.78
N GLY A 131 16.00 -0.24 22.03
CA GLY A 131 14.76 0.38 22.49
C GLY A 131 13.49 -0.43 22.21
N GLY A 132 13.61 -1.60 21.56
CA GLY A 132 12.51 -2.51 21.26
C GLY A 132 11.76 -2.18 19.97
N SER A 133 10.86 -3.07 19.58
CA SER A 133 10.08 -2.97 18.35
C SER A 133 9.05 -1.86 18.43
N LEU A 134 8.97 -1.04 17.38
CA LEU A 134 7.89 -0.08 17.20
C LEU A 134 6.71 -0.77 16.50
N LEU A 135 5.48 -0.32 16.74
CA LEU A 135 4.29 -0.87 16.05
C LEU A 135 4.36 -0.74 14.52
N ILE A 136 5.12 0.23 14.00
CA ILE A 136 5.36 0.38 12.55
C ILE A 136 6.36 -0.65 11.98
N ASP A 137 7.07 -1.35 12.87
CA ASP A 137 8.12 -2.32 12.55
C ASP A 137 7.75 -3.76 12.94
N HIS A 138 6.78 -3.91 13.86
CA HIS A 138 6.32 -5.17 14.42
C HIS A 138 4.79 -5.16 14.56
N ASP A 139 4.19 -6.20 14.02
CA ASP A 139 2.76 -6.52 14.04
C ASP A 139 2.70 -8.04 13.95
N ALA A 140 2.12 -8.68 14.97
CA ALA A 140 2.03 -10.13 15.01
C ALA A 140 1.14 -10.64 13.86
N LEU A 141 0.87 -11.95 13.82
CA LEU A 141 0.05 -12.51 12.75
C LEU A 141 -1.36 -11.87 12.74
N GLU A 142 -1.70 -11.22 11.62
CA GLU A 142 -2.95 -10.46 11.47
C GLU A 142 -3.71 -10.82 10.20
N LEU A 143 -5.04 -10.75 10.26
CA LEU A 143 -5.90 -10.75 9.06
C LEU A 143 -5.93 -9.33 8.49
N HIS A 144 -4.92 -9.03 7.68
CA HIS A 144 -4.64 -7.70 7.15
C HIS A 144 -5.64 -7.23 6.10
N GLN A 145 -6.11 -8.11 5.22
CA GLN A 145 -7.17 -7.81 4.27
C GLN A 145 -8.21 -8.92 4.26
N LEU A 146 -9.49 -8.54 4.25
CA LEU A 146 -10.61 -9.42 3.99
C LEU A 146 -11.76 -8.57 3.43
N PHE A 147 -12.08 -8.75 2.15
CA PHE A 147 -13.17 -8.00 1.53
C PHE A 147 -13.95 -8.80 0.50
N ILE A 148 -15.19 -8.36 0.27
CA ILE A 148 -16.07 -8.83 -0.79
C ILE A 148 -16.15 -7.73 -1.86
N GLY A 149 -16.04 -8.13 -3.13
CA GLY A 149 -16.21 -7.27 -4.30
C GLY A 149 -17.37 -7.74 -5.15
N LEU A 150 -18.26 -6.81 -5.51
CA LEU A 150 -19.35 -7.01 -6.47
C LEU A 150 -19.09 -6.16 -7.70
N SER A 151 -19.32 -6.69 -8.90
CA SER A 151 -19.12 -5.96 -10.16
C SER A 151 -20.30 -6.15 -11.11
N ALA A 152 -20.68 -5.07 -11.78
CA ALA A 152 -21.72 -5.06 -12.80
C ALA A 152 -21.28 -4.25 -14.02
N GLU A 153 -21.61 -4.74 -15.21
CA GLU A 153 -21.42 -4.01 -16.47
C GLU A 153 -22.66 -3.16 -16.75
N LEU A 154 -22.45 -1.88 -17.04
CA LEU A 154 -23.50 -0.87 -17.27
C LEU A 154 -23.11 -0.02 -18.48
N GLY A 155 -23.70 -0.28 -19.64
CA GLY A 155 -23.54 0.57 -20.83
C GLY A 155 -22.10 0.76 -21.30
N GLY A 156 -21.26 -0.29 -21.20
CA GLY A 156 -19.82 -0.22 -21.54
C GLY A 156 -18.92 0.26 -20.39
N SER A 157 -19.49 0.62 -19.24
CA SER A 157 -18.77 0.89 -18.01
C SER A 157 -18.83 -0.31 -17.05
N ILE A 158 -17.87 -0.40 -16.12
CA ILE A 158 -17.88 -1.38 -15.02
C ILE A 158 -18.06 -0.63 -13.71
N LEU A 159 -19.12 -0.95 -12.97
CA LEU A 159 -19.35 -0.49 -11.60
C LEU A 159 -18.93 -1.59 -10.62
N GLN A 160 -18.10 -1.26 -9.64
CA GLN A 160 -17.63 -2.19 -8.61
C GLN A 160 -17.92 -1.64 -7.21
N LEU A 161 -18.55 -2.45 -6.36
CA LEU A 161 -18.72 -2.16 -4.94
C LEU A 161 -17.81 -3.09 -4.14
N ASN A 162 -16.97 -2.52 -3.28
CA ASN A 162 -16.08 -3.26 -2.40
C ASN A 162 -16.43 -2.96 -0.94
N MET A 163 -16.47 -4.01 -0.12
CA MET A 163 -16.87 -3.92 1.29
C MET A 163 -15.97 -4.81 2.15
N GLY A 164 -15.42 -4.25 3.22
CA GLY A 164 -14.56 -4.97 4.16
C GLY A 164 -13.23 -4.26 4.43
N ARG A 165 -12.23 -5.03 4.85
CA ARG A 165 -10.88 -4.58 5.17
C ARG A 165 -9.98 -4.69 3.94
N ARG A 166 -9.43 -3.56 3.46
CA ARG A 166 -8.57 -3.53 2.27
C ARG A 166 -7.48 -2.47 2.37
N GLU A 167 -6.39 -2.69 1.65
CA GLU A 167 -5.41 -1.66 1.38
C GLU A 167 -5.91 -0.64 0.34
N TYR A 168 -5.43 0.60 0.50
CA TYR A 168 -5.66 1.67 -0.46
C TYR A 168 -4.37 2.48 -0.61
N SER A 169 -3.81 2.48 -1.82
CA SER A 169 -2.69 3.31 -2.22
C SER A 169 -3.10 4.08 -3.47
N PHE A 170 -3.14 5.41 -3.39
CA PHE A 170 -3.50 6.27 -4.51
C PHE A 170 -2.41 7.30 -4.80
N GLY A 171 -2.18 7.58 -6.09
CA GLY A 171 -1.17 8.52 -6.56
C GLY A 171 0.22 8.27 -5.94
N ASN A 172 0.86 9.34 -5.48
CA ASN A 172 2.15 9.30 -4.78
C ASN A 172 2.05 8.87 -3.30
N GLN A 173 0.92 8.28 -2.89
CA GLN A 173 0.75 7.74 -1.54
C GLN A 173 0.84 8.80 -0.42
N ARG A 174 0.69 10.08 -0.75
CA ARG A 174 0.79 11.19 0.21
C ARG A 174 -0.46 11.35 1.07
N TRP A 175 -1.62 10.94 0.56
CA TRP A 175 -2.92 11.20 1.18
C TRP A 175 -3.62 9.93 1.67
N LEU A 176 -3.56 8.84 0.89
CA LEU A 176 -3.98 7.50 1.29
C LEU A 176 -2.99 6.49 0.72
N SER A 177 -2.49 5.65 1.62
CA SER A 177 -1.39 4.74 1.36
C SER A 177 -1.53 3.53 2.27
N ALA A 178 -1.19 2.36 1.73
CA ALA A 178 -0.95 1.15 2.51
C ALA A 178 0.36 1.21 3.33
N ARG A 179 1.17 2.27 3.16
CA ARG A 179 2.48 2.52 3.78
C ARG A 179 3.53 1.47 3.44
N GLU A 180 4.01 1.47 2.20
CA GLU A 180 5.04 0.51 1.80
C GLU A 180 6.45 0.80 2.39
N GLY A 181 6.69 2.03 2.85
CA GLY A 181 7.96 2.43 3.46
C GLY A 181 8.28 1.70 4.78
N PRO A 182 7.45 1.86 5.84
CA PRO A 182 7.56 1.12 7.10
C PRO A 182 7.50 -0.40 6.93
N ASN A 183 7.89 -1.18 7.96
CA ASN A 183 7.79 -2.65 7.88
C ASN A 183 6.35 -3.15 7.95
N THR A 184 5.45 -2.47 8.66
CA THR A 184 4.05 -2.87 8.80
C THR A 184 3.16 -2.05 7.86
N ARG A 185 2.44 -2.72 6.94
CA ARG A 185 1.45 -2.07 6.07
C ARG A 185 0.16 -1.85 6.85
N ILE A 186 -0.63 -0.86 6.42
CA ILE A 186 -1.93 -0.54 7.02
C ILE A 186 -3.07 -0.82 6.04
N SER A 187 -4.18 -1.28 6.58
CA SER A 187 -5.43 -1.47 5.84
C SER A 187 -6.53 -0.57 6.40
N PHE A 188 -7.66 -0.57 5.70
CA PHE A 188 -8.81 0.25 6.02
C PHE A 188 -10.07 -0.59 5.97
N ASP A 189 -10.91 -0.49 7.00
CA ASP A 189 -12.25 -1.07 7.00
C ASP A 189 -13.21 -0.05 6.38
N GLY A 190 -14.06 -0.50 5.45
CA GLY A 190 -15.12 0.36 4.94
C GLY A 190 -15.70 -0.06 3.60
N LEU A 191 -16.15 0.95 2.86
CA LEU A 191 -16.86 0.82 1.60
C LEU A 191 -16.15 1.62 0.51
N ASN A 192 -16.11 1.07 -0.70
CA ASN A 192 -15.61 1.75 -1.89
C ASN A 192 -16.48 1.43 -3.10
N LEU A 193 -16.96 2.48 -3.77
CA LEU A 193 -17.66 2.39 -5.05
C LEU A 193 -16.72 2.87 -6.16
N LYS A 194 -16.50 2.03 -7.16
CA LYS A 194 -15.54 2.27 -8.25
C LYS A 194 -16.23 2.17 -9.61
N LEU A 195 -16.12 3.21 -10.41
CA LEU A 195 -16.61 3.26 -11.79
C LEU A 195 -15.41 3.24 -12.77
N LYS A 196 -15.46 2.37 -13.77
CA LYS A 196 -14.47 2.28 -14.86
C LYS A 196 -15.15 2.51 -16.21
N SER A 197 -14.75 3.55 -16.94
CA SER A 197 -15.33 3.90 -18.25
C SER A 197 -14.38 4.76 -19.11
N GLY A 198 -13.13 4.31 -19.27
CA GLY A 198 -12.03 5.10 -19.87
C GLY A 198 -11.36 6.09 -18.90
N PHE A 199 -11.96 6.27 -17.74
CA PHE A 199 -11.38 6.81 -16.52
C PHE A 199 -11.72 5.86 -15.37
N VAL A 200 -11.09 6.07 -14.22
CA VAL A 200 -11.40 5.39 -12.97
C VAL A 200 -11.85 6.42 -11.95
N LEU A 201 -13.04 6.24 -11.38
CA LEU A 201 -13.56 7.08 -10.30
C LEU A 201 -13.88 6.21 -9.09
N ASP A 202 -13.22 6.45 -7.98
CA ASP A 202 -13.41 5.81 -6.70
C ASP A 202 -14.09 6.80 -5.74
N PHE A 203 -15.17 6.39 -5.09
CA PHE A 203 -15.70 7.01 -3.87
C PHE A 203 -15.48 6.06 -2.70
N PHE A 204 -15.20 6.59 -1.51
CA PHE A 204 -14.89 5.75 -0.37
C PHE A 204 -15.29 6.36 0.98
N LEU A 205 -15.65 5.49 1.92
CA LEU A 205 -15.81 5.75 3.36
C LEU A 205 -14.98 4.69 4.09
N LEU A 206 -13.91 5.12 4.76
CA LEU A 206 -12.86 4.25 5.27
C LEU A 206 -12.49 4.63 6.70
N ALA A 207 -12.21 3.64 7.55
CA ALA A 207 -11.57 3.81 8.84
C ALA A 207 -10.22 3.08 8.83
N PRO A 208 -9.11 3.74 9.21
CA PRO A 208 -7.82 3.07 9.30
C PRO A 208 -7.87 1.98 10.37
N VAL A 209 -7.23 0.85 10.09
CA VAL A 209 -7.05 -0.23 11.07
C VAL A 209 -5.85 0.14 11.95
N ALA A 210 -6.08 0.20 13.26
CA ALA A 210 -5.03 0.42 14.24
C ALA A 210 -4.20 -0.86 14.39
N LEU A 211 -2.88 -0.70 14.37
CA LEU A 211 -1.92 -1.77 14.62
C LEU A 211 -1.89 -2.11 16.11
N GLY A 212 -1.74 -3.38 16.44
CA GLY A 212 -1.60 -3.86 17.81
C GLY A 212 -0.43 -4.85 17.93
N PRO A 213 0.07 -5.09 19.15
CA PRO A 213 1.22 -5.96 19.37
C PRO A 213 0.88 -7.46 19.39
N GLU A 214 -0.40 -7.84 19.50
CA GLU A 214 -0.84 -9.23 19.61
C GLU A 214 -1.45 -9.75 18.29
N SER A 215 -1.59 -11.08 18.15
CA SER A 215 -2.22 -11.64 16.95
C SER A 215 -3.74 -11.51 16.98
N PHE A 216 -4.31 -11.07 15.86
CA PHE A 216 -5.74 -10.85 15.63
C PHE A 216 -6.40 -9.79 16.53
N ASP A 217 -5.60 -8.83 17.00
CA ASP A 217 -6.02 -7.72 17.85
C ASP A 217 -6.40 -6.46 17.06
N ALA A 218 -6.06 -6.39 15.77
CA ALA A 218 -6.22 -5.18 14.96
C ALA A 218 -7.70 -4.78 14.76
N ARG A 219 -8.03 -3.51 15.05
CA ARG A 219 -9.40 -2.96 14.96
C ARG A 219 -9.43 -1.63 14.19
N ALA A 220 -10.50 -1.41 13.43
CA ALA A 220 -10.73 -0.13 12.77
C ALA A 220 -11.07 0.97 13.77
N ASP A 221 -10.38 2.11 13.64
CA ASP A 221 -10.67 3.31 14.41
C ASP A 221 -11.64 4.23 13.64
N TRP A 222 -12.94 4.02 13.87
CA TRP A 222 -14.00 4.84 13.27
C TRP A 222 -14.04 6.28 13.80
N ASN A 223 -13.30 6.60 14.86
CA ASN A 223 -13.07 7.98 15.27
C ASN A 223 -12.12 8.70 14.31
N GLN A 224 -11.46 7.99 13.39
CA GLN A 224 -10.56 8.53 12.36
C GLN A 224 -11.07 8.25 10.94
N LYS A 225 -12.38 8.33 10.73
CA LYS A 225 -12.98 8.06 9.42
C LYS A 225 -12.53 9.05 8.34
N ARG A 226 -12.44 8.54 7.12
CA ARG A 226 -12.03 9.22 5.90
C ARG A 226 -13.12 9.03 4.86
N ILE A 227 -13.62 10.14 4.32
CA ILE A 227 -14.59 10.15 3.23
C ILE A 227 -13.94 10.88 2.07
N GLY A 228 -14.06 10.36 0.86
CA GLY A 228 -13.45 11.03 -0.26
C GLY A 228 -13.70 10.39 -1.60
N PHE A 229 -13.00 10.93 -2.59
CA PHE A 229 -12.98 10.42 -3.93
C PHE A 229 -11.59 10.49 -4.54
N HIS A 230 -11.35 9.63 -5.52
CA HIS A 230 -10.17 9.65 -6.38
C HIS A 230 -10.61 9.44 -7.82
N PHE A 231 -10.21 10.35 -8.69
CA PHE A 231 -10.43 10.29 -10.12
C PHE A 231 -9.08 10.16 -10.82
N ASN A 232 -8.96 9.19 -11.71
CA ASN A 232 -7.79 8.95 -12.53
C ASN A 232 -8.22 8.82 -13.99
N LYS A 233 -7.56 9.55 -14.88
CA LYS A 233 -7.82 9.50 -16.31
C LYS A 233 -6.52 9.44 -17.08
N PRO A 234 -6.11 8.25 -17.55
CA PRO A 234 -5.01 8.16 -18.50
C PRO A 234 -5.46 8.68 -19.87
N SER A 235 -4.53 9.33 -20.57
CA SER A 235 -4.65 9.67 -21.98
C SER A 235 -4.73 8.40 -22.83
N ARG A 236 -5.41 8.50 -23.99
CA ARG A 236 -5.50 7.40 -24.95
C ARG A 236 -4.12 6.90 -25.42
N SER A 237 -3.14 7.80 -25.51
CA SER A 237 -1.74 7.46 -25.85
C SER A 237 -0.88 7.06 -24.65
N GLN A 238 -1.46 6.98 -23.44
CA GLN A 238 -0.78 6.65 -22.17
C GLN A 238 0.47 7.49 -21.85
N ASN A 239 0.62 8.63 -22.52
CA ASN A 239 1.70 9.59 -22.31
C ASN A 239 1.36 10.68 -21.29
N HIS A 240 0.16 10.62 -20.72
CA HIS A 240 -0.39 11.61 -19.82
C HIS A 240 -1.39 10.94 -18.88
N GLU A 241 -1.32 11.25 -17.58
CA GLU A 241 -2.24 10.73 -16.58
C GLU A 241 -2.64 11.85 -15.61
N LEU A 242 -3.94 12.16 -15.60
CA LEU A 242 -4.50 13.15 -14.69
C LEU A 242 -5.14 12.46 -13.48
N ASN A 243 -4.77 12.91 -12.29
CA ASN A 243 -5.33 12.46 -11.03
C ASN A 243 -5.93 13.64 -10.27
N LEU A 244 -7.19 13.52 -9.84
CA LEU A 244 -7.84 14.44 -8.92
C LEU A 244 -8.30 13.68 -7.68
N TYR A 245 -8.12 14.26 -6.51
CA TYR A 245 -8.57 13.63 -5.27
C TYR A 245 -9.09 14.65 -4.28
N GLY A 246 -10.13 14.26 -3.56
CA GLY A 246 -10.72 15.05 -2.48
C GLY A 246 -10.95 14.18 -1.26
N LEU A 247 -10.55 14.66 -0.09
CA LEU A 247 -10.69 13.97 1.17
C LEU A 247 -11.26 14.85 2.25
N TRP A 248 -12.08 14.23 3.07
CA TRP A 248 -12.59 14.74 4.32
C TRP A 248 -12.15 13.81 5.45
N PHE A 249 -11.43 14.37 6.41
CA PHE A 249 -10.99 13.69 7.62
C PHE A 249 -11.82 14.17 8.80
N GLU A 250 -12.37 13.22 9.53
CA GLU A 250 -12.98 13.48 10.83
C GLU A 250 -12.20 12.72 11.89
N THR A 251 -11.57 13.45 12.80
CA THR A 251 -10.89 12.88 13.96
C THR A 251 -11.59 13.31 15.23
N ILE A 252 -12.26 12.37 15.89
CA ILE A 252 -12.82 12.56 17.22
C ILE A 252 -11.75 12.14 18.23
N THR A 253 -10.98 13.10 18.74
CA THR A 253 -9.98 12.79 19.77
C THR A 253 -10.64 12.63 21.13
N SER A 254 -10.36 11.54 21.83
CA SER A 254 -10.80 11.30 23.22
C SER A 254 -10.04 12.14 24.27
N ARG A 255 -9.21 13.11 23.88
CA ARG A 255 -8.49 13.98 24.82
C ARG A 255 -9.44 15.08 25.35
N PRO A 256 -9.81 15.08 26.63
CA PRO A 256 -10.81 16.01 27.19
C PRO A 256 -10.37 17.48 27.11
N ASN A 257 -9.07 17.76 27.02
CA ASN A 257 -8.52 19.11 27.21
C ASN A 257 -8.15 19.86 25.92
N SER A 258 -8.36 19.30 24.72
CA SER A 258 -8.03 20.01 23.47
C SER A 258 -9.22 20.76 22.84
N GLY A 259 -10.46 20.39 23.19
CA GLY A 259 -11.71 21.04 22.72
C GLY A 259 -11.86 21.11 21.19
N ALA A 260 -10.98 20.48 20.43
CA ALA A 260 -10.92 20.59 18.98
C ALA A 260 -11.21 19.23 18.37
N ILE A 261 -12.32 19.13 17.64
CA ILE A 261 -12.51 18.11 16.60
C ILE A 261 -11.84 18.69 15.35
N PRO A 262 -10.59 18.33 15.01
CA PRO A 262 -9.97 18.82 13.80
C PRO A 262 -10.66 18.17 12.59
N ARG A 263 -11.65 18.87 12.04
CA ARG A 263 -12.17 18.57 10.70
C ARG A 263 -11.14 19.08 9.71
N LYS A 264 -10.62 18.18 8.86
CA LYS A 264 -9.68 18.53 7.80
C LYS A 264 -10.27 18.17 6.46
N ALA A 265 -10.13 19.04 5.48
CA ALA A 265 -10.41 18.75 4.09
C ALA A 265 -9.11 18.87 3.30
N ALA A 266 -8.90 18.01 2.32
CA ALA A 266 -7.80 18.12 1.37
C ALA A 266 -8.34 17.96 -0.05
N LEU A 267 -7.84 18.78 -0.98
CA LEU A 267 -8.10 18.67 -2.41
C LEU A 267 -6.75 18.69 -3.11
N GLY A 268 -6.53 17.76 -4.03
CA GLY A 268 -5.30 17.72 -4.79
C GLY A 268 -5.48 17.34 -6.24
N LEU A 269 -4.48 17.73 -7.01
CA LEU A 269 -4.33 17.55 -8.44
C LEU A 269 -2.91 17.02 -8.67
N ARG A 270 -2.80 15.90 -9.36
CA ARG A 270 -1.54 15.34 -9.81
C ARG A 270 -1.59 15.09 -11.31
N ASP A 271 -0.54 15.47 -11.99
CA ASP A 271 -0.40 15.33 -13.43
C ASP A 271 0.93 14.62 -13.75
N VAL A 272 0.86 13.51 -14.46
CA VAL A 272 2.02 12.73 -14.90
C VAL A 272 2.12 12.78 -16.42
N LEU A 273 3.24 13.25 -16.94
CA LEU A 273 3.56 13.32 -18.36
C LEU A 273 4.73 12.39 -18.67
N THR A 274 4.50 11.44 -19.58
CA THR A 274 5.49 10.43 -19.96
C THR A 274 5.82 10.58 -21.45
N GLY A 275 7.06 10.98 -21.73
CA GLY A 275 7.63 11.01 -23.08
C GLY A 275 8.51 9.80 -23.35
N LYS A 276 9.15 9.78 -24.54
CA LYS A 276 10.07 8.69 -24.92
C LYS A 276 11.31 8.58 -24.02
N SER A 277 11.76 9.70 -23.45
CA SER A 277 12.99 9.78 -22.67
C SER A 277 12.82 10.65 -21.42
N TYR A 278 11.60 10.95 -21.03
CA TYR A 278 11.34 11.75 -19.84
C TYR A 278 10.04 11.35 -19.17
N GLU A 279 9.97 11.62 -17.88
CA GLU A 279 8.76 11.56 -17.07
C GLU A 279 8.72 12.80 -16.18
N ILE A 280 7.59 13.51 -16.17
CA ILE A 280 7.36 14.64 -15.27
C ILE A 280 6.13 14.30 -14.44
N ASP A 281 6.26 14.35 -13.12
CA ASP A 281 5.16 14.16 -12.16
C ASP A 281 5.05 15.41 -11.30
N ALA A 282 3.97 16.17 -11.51
CA ALA A 282 3.66 17.37 -10.77
C ALA A 282 2.41 17.16 -9.90
N GLU A 283 2.46 17.59 -8.64
CA GLU A 283 1.37 17.44 -7.69
C GLU A 283 1.19 18.72 -6.87
N ILE A 284 -0.05 19.16 -6.72
CA ILE A 284 -0.44 20.23 -5.79
C ILE A 284 -1.61 19.77 -4.93
N MET A 285 -1.56 20.07 -3.64
CA MET A 285 -2.60 19.76 -2.66
C MET A 285 -2.86 20.96 -1.77
N LEU A 286 -4.13 21.29 -1.59
CA LEU A 286 -4.63 22.29 -0.66
C LEU A 286 -5.28 21.57 0.52
N GLN A 287 -4.93 21.95 1.74
CA GLN A 287 -5.52 21.43 2.97
C GLN A 287 -6.17 22.57 3.74
N PHE A 288 -7.36 22.28 4.29
CA PHE A 288 -8.12 23.18 5.15
C PHE A 288 -8.40 22.47 6.48
N ALA A 289 -8.33 23.19 7.59
CA ALA A 289 -8.66 22.65 8.90
C ALA A 289 -9.29 23.72 9.78
N ARG A 290 -10.20 23.32 10.68
CA ARG A 290 -10.65 24.21 11.76
C ARG A 290 -10.04 23.76 13.08
N VAL A 291 -9.23 24.61 13.70
CA VAL A 291 -8.56 24.36 14.98
C VAL A 291 -8.92 25.48 15.93
N ARG A 292 -9.56 25.14 17.07
CA ARG A 292 -10.03 26.12 18.08
C ARG A 292 -10.82 27.29 17.48
N GLY A 293 -11.74 26.99 16.56
CA GLY A 293 -12.59 27.99 15.89
C GLY A 293 -11.92 28.78 14.75
N ARG A 294 -10.60 28.71 14.58
CA ARG A 294 -9.89 29.39 13.48
C ARG A 294 -9.78 28.47 12.26
N LEU A 295 -10.00 29.04 11.08
CA LEU A 295 -9.72 28.38 9.81
C LEU A 295 -8.22 28.45 9.54
N MET A 296 -7.60 27.28 9.35
CA MET A 296 -6.22 27.11 8.92
C MET A 296 -6.23 26.54 7.51
N HIS A 297 -5.30 26.99 6.69
CA HIS A 297 -5.04 26.43 5.37
C HIS A 297 -3.54 26.17 5.21
N ALA A 298 -3.20 25.15 4.44
CA ALA A 298 -1.84 24.79 4.09
C ALA A 298 -1.83 24.25 2.66
N TYR A 299 -0.67 24.26 2.03
CA TYR A 299 -0.52 23.64 0.73
C TYR A 299 0.79 22.86 0.61
N LEU A 300 0.77 21.88 -0.30
CA LEU A 300 1.92 21.13 -0.75
C LEU A 300 1.98 21.24 -2.26
N ALA A 301 3.17 21.51 -2.80
CA ALA A 301 3.45 21.42 -4.22
C ALA A 301 4.73 20.62 -4.43
N GLY A 302 4.73 19.71 -5.38
CA GLY A 302 5.89 18.89 -5.72
C GLY A 302 6.00 18.70 -7.22
N ILE A 303 7.23 18.65 -7.72
CA ILE A 303 7.52 18.27 -9.09
C ILE A 303 8.72 17.32 -9.10
N ASN A 304 8.57 16.19 -9.78
CA ASN A 304 9.63 15.26 -10.08
C ASN A 304 9.84 15.22 -11.60
N ALA A 305 11.08 15.37 -12.05
CA ALA A 305 11.46 15.20 -13.44
C ALA A 305 12.50 14.08 -13.54
N SER A 306 12.25 13.12 -14.41
CA SER A 306 13.13 11.99 -14.69
C SER A 306 13.54 12.00 -16.15
N TYR A 307 14.82 11.74 -16.44
CA TYR A 307 15.33 11.53 -17.80
C TYR A 307 15.75 10.07 -17.99
N LEU A 308 15.26 9.45 -19.07
CA LEU A 308 15.45 8.06 -19.46
C LEU A 308 16.24 8.02 -20.78
N PRO A 309 17.58 7.94 -20.74
CA PRO A 309 18.43 7.93 -21.92
C PRO A 309 18.16 6.69 -22.79
N PRO A 310 18.02 6.84 -24.12
CA PRO A 310 17.63 5.74 -25.02
C PRO A 310 18.65 4.58 -25.12
N LEU A 311 19.91 4.77 -24.72
CA LEU A 311 21.00 3.79 -24.87
C LEU A 311 21.47 3.13 -23.57
N ALA A 312 20.80 3.41 -22.44
CA ALA A 312 21.09 2.74 -21.17
C ALA A 312 19.80 2.62 -20.36
N LYS A 313 19.07 1.51 -20.53
CA LYS A 313 17.94 1.15 -19.66
C LYS A 313 18.32 1.05 -18.16
N GLU A 314 19.60 1.18 -17.83
CA GLU A 314 20.16 1.07 -16.48
C GLU A 314 20.51 2.43 -15.84
N ARG A 315 20.41 3.56 -16.55
CA ARG A 315 20.74 4.88 -15.97
C ARG A 315 19.53 5.81 -16.01
N VAL A 316 18.96 6.11 -14.85
CA VAL A 316 17.88 7.10 -14.70
C VAL A 316 18.41 8.29 -13.91
N LEU A 317 18.33 9.49 -14.48
CA LEU A 317 18.55 10.72 -13.71
C LEU A 317 17.19 11.22 -13.19
N ARG A 318 17.02 11.34 -11.88
CA ARG A 318 15.81 11.89 -11.25
C ARG A 318 16.16 13.15 -10.47
N SER A 319 15.39 14.21 -10.66
CA SER A 319 15.40 15.39 -9.80
C SER A 319 14.00 15.66 -9.27
N GLY A 320 13.88 16.04 -8.01
CA GLY A 320 12.61 16.31 -7.35
C GLY A 320 12.69 17.56 -6.49
N TRP A 321 11.69 18.41 -6.56
CA TRP A 321 11.49 19.57 -5.69
C TRP A 321 10.15 19.46 -5.00
N MET A 322 10.12 19.67 -3.69
CA MET A 322 8.89 19.70 -2.89
C MET A 322 8.91 20.94 -2.01
N HIS A 323 7.82 21.70 -2.06
CA HIS A 323 7.60 22.87 -1.22
C HIS A 323 6.30 22.70 -0.43
N SER A 324 6.35 22.95 0.87
CA SER A 324 5.19 22.95 1.75
C SER A 324 5.27 24.13 2.69
N ILE A 325 4.18 24.88 2.81
CA ILE A 325 4.05 25.94 3.81
C ILE A 325 3.07 25.46 4.88
N PRO A 326 3.51 25.30 6.15
CA PRO A 326 2.60 25.00 7.25
C PRO A 326 1.69 26.20 7.51
N ALA A 327 0.48 25.95 8.03
CA ALA A 327 -0.40 27.03 8.44
C ALA A 327 0.29 27.89 9.50
N ASP A 328 0.30 29.22 9.32
CA ASP A 328 0.82 30.16 10.31
C ASP A 328 0.10 29.96 11.65
N VAL A 329 0.78 29.35 12.60
CA VAL A 329 0.44 29.53 14.01
C VAL A 329 0.97 30.92 14.35
N ALA A 330 0.13 31.93 14.15
CA ALA A 330 0.32 33.22 14.81
C ALA A 330 0.23 32.98 16.33
N VAL A 331 1.34 32.52 16.93
CA VAL A 331 1.61 32.66 18.34
C VAL A 331 1.83 34.15 18.55
N LYS A 332 0.73 34.88 18.76
CA LYS A 332 0.83 36.10 19.54
C LYS A 332 1.19 35.64 20.95
N THR A 333 2.48 35.65 21.26
CA THR A 333 2.96 35.77 22.63
C THR A 333 2.32 37.03 23.20
N GLY A 334 1.38 36.84 24.12
CA GLY A 334 0.90 37.89 25.03
C GLY A 334 1.56 37.67 26.37
#